data_AF-A0A6D2CX34-F1
#
_entry.id   AF-A0A6D2CX34-F1
#
_cell.length_a   1.000
_cell.length_b   1.000
_cell.length_c   1.000
_cell.angle_alpha   90.00
_cell.angle_beta   90.00
_cell.angle_gamma   90.00
#
_symmetry.space_group_name_H-M   'P 1'
#
loop_
_entity.id
_entity.type
_entity.pdbx_description
1 polymer ?
#
loop_
_entity_poly.entity_id
_entity_poly.type
_entity_poly.pdbx_seq_one_letter_code
_entity_poly.pdbx_strand_id
1 'polypeptide(L)'
;MIELKISLSIKNNILFDIKETCSAYLFFLKILNSCDPKITGFYGQGESLENALNNKLFSIDGYISSNAKIYLSERLPYATSLWDGNTDEAMSIIFAGVNNKTNIIIELERYKGIYDIEKLIKILTSIAENYTLNYFSVFFSNNENVFPERLNVGWVI
;
A
#
# COMPACT_ATOMS: atom_id res chain seq x y z
N MET A 1 -11.34 -0.66 -16.66
CA MET A 1 -9.95 -1.16 -16.75
C MET A 1 -9.78 -2.17 -15.63
N ILE A 2 -9.05 -3.27 -15.85
CA ILE A 2 -8.86 -4.30 -14.81
C ILE A 2 -7.60 -3.96 -14.03
N GLU A 3 -7.74 -3.77 -12.71
CA GLU A 3 -6.65 -3.42 -11.80
C GLU A 3 -6.50 -4.54 -10.77
N LEU A 4 -5.26 -4.92 -10.46
CA LEU A 4 -4.98 -5.85 -9.37
C LEU A 4 -5.01 -5.07 -8.06
N LYS A 5 -5.73 -5.59 -7.07
CA LYS A 5 -5.79 -5.04 -5.72
C LYS A 5 -5.33 -6.08 -4.72
N ILE A 6 -4.40 -5.69 -3.86
CA ILE A 6 -4.01 -6.46 -2.68
C ILE A 6 -4.68 -5.77 -1.49
N SER A 7 -5.57 -6.46 -0.81
CA SER A 7 -6.27 -5.98 0.37
C SER A 7 -5.93 -6.85 1.56
N LEU A 8 -5.52 -6.25 2.65
CA LEU A 8 -5.15 -6.97 3.86
C LEU A 8 -5.50 -6.17 5.11
N SER A 9 -5.52 -6.85 6.25
CA SER A 9 -5.72 -6.21 7.55
C SER A 9 -4.78 -6.78 8.59
N ILE A 10 -4.21 -5.89 9.41
CA ILE A 10 -3.31 -6.24 10.51
C ILE A 10 -3.96 -5.99 11.87
N LYS A 11 -3.61 -6.80 12.88
CA LYS A 11 -4.24 -6.84 14.21
C LYS A 11 -4.02 -5.58 15.08
N ASN A 12 -3.22 -4.62 14.64
CA ASN A 12 -2.95 -3.37 15.34
C ASN A 12 -3.25 -2.16 14.47
N ASN A 13 -3.75 -1.08 15.07
CA ASN A 13 -3.92 0.18 14.36
C ASN A 13 -2.65 1.03 14.43
N ILE A 14 -1.78 0.86 13.44
CA ILE A 14 -0.46 1.54 13.35
C ILE A 14 -0.58 3.04 13.05
N LEU A 15 -1.78 3.53 12.72
CA LEU A 15 -2.02 4.93 12.34
C LEU A 15 -2.09 5.89 13.52
N PHE A 16 -2.10 5.39 14.76
CA PHE A 16 -2.02 6.23 15.96
C PHE A 16 -0.59 6.68 16.28
N ASP A 17 0.43 6.00 15.76
CA ASP A 17 1.82 6.40 15.91
C ASP A 17 2.43 6.70 14.53
N ILE A 18 2.83 7.94 14.33
CA ILE A 18 3.44 8.40 13.08
C ILE A 18 4.76 7.69 12.78
N LYS A 19 5.52 7.29 13.81
CA LYS A 19 6.76 6.53 13.63
C LYS A 19 6.46 5.12 13.13
N GLU A 20 5.44 4.46 13.69
CA GLU A 20 4.99 3.15 13.22
C GLU A 20 4.45 3.24 11.79
N THR A 21 3.65 4.28 11.50
CA THR A 21 3.14 4.55 10.15
C THR A 21 4.27 4.73 9.13
N CYS A 22 5.27 5.58 9.43
CA CYS A 22 6.44 5.76 8.56
C CYS A 22 7.24 4.46 8.39
N SER A 23 7.41 3.69 9.45
CA SER A 23 8.13 2.41 9.42
C SER A 23 7.41 1.39 8.54
N ALA A 24 6.08 1.34 8.63
CA ALA A 24 5.25 0.52 7.77
C ALA A 24 5.35 0.94 6.30
N TYR A 25 5.26 2.23 5.98
CA TYR A 25 5.46 2.68 4.59
C TYR A 25 6.82 2.26 4.02
N LEU A 26 7.91 2.41 4.77
CA LEU A 26 9.23 1.95 4.33
C LEU A 26 9.30 0.42 4.16
N PHE A 27 8.65 -0.33 5.05
CA PHE A 27 8.56 -1.79 4.94
C PHE A 27 7.85 -2.21 3.65
N PHE A 28 6.66 -1.66 3.38
CA PHE A 28 5.91 -1.96 2.17
C PHE A 28 6.66 -1.52 0.91
N LEU A 29 7.33 -0.36 0.94
CA LEU A 29 8.15 0.11 -0.17
C LEU A 29 9.24 -0.92 -0.54
N LYS A 30 9.95 -1.45 0.46
CA LYS A 30 11.02 -2.43 0.25
C LYS A 30 10.50 -3.75 -0.31
N ILE A 31 9.37 -4.24 0.18
CA ILE A 31 8.76 -5.48 -0.32
C ILE A 31 8.32 -5.31 -1.78
N LEU A 32 7.63 -4.22 -2.09
CA LEU A 32 7.15 -3.92 -3.42
C LEU A 32 8.31 -3.72 -4.39
N ASN A 33 9.35 -2.97 -4.00
CA ASN A 33 10.58 -2.83 -4.78
C ASN A 33 11.27 -4.17 -5.07
N SER A 34 11.27 -5.10 -4.10
CA SER A 34 11.84 -6.42 -4.28
C SER A 34 11.09 -7.30 -5.29
N CYS A 35 9.88 -6.90 -5.67
CA CYS A 35 9.05 -7.53 -6.68
C CYS A 35 9.11 -6.76 -8.01
N ASP A 36 9.17 -5.44 -7.95
CA ASP A 36 9.40 -4.55 -9.10
C ASP A 36 10.37 -3.40 -8.75
N PRO A 37 11.62 -3.46 -9.23
CA PRO A 37 12.64 -2.46 -8.93
C PRO A 37 12.31 -1.03 -9.38
N LYS A 38 11.30 -0.83 -10.26
CA LYS A 38 10.84 0.51 -10.66
C LYS A 38 10.19 1.28 -9.51
N ILE A 39 9.63 0.58 -8.53
CA ILE A 39 9.01 1.18 -7.35
C ILE A 39 10.11 1.65 -6.40
N THR A 40 10.54 2.90 -6.51
CA THR A 40 11.73 3.42 -5.79
C THR A 40 11.41 4.42 -4.69
N GLY A 41 10.15 4.82 -4.57
CA GLY A 41 9.73 5.77 -3.55
C GLY A 41 8.22 5.85 -3.41
N PHE A 42 7.81 6.60 -2.39
CA PHE A 42 6.42 6.99 -2.21
C PHE A 42 6.30 8.50 -2.15
N TYR A 43 5.27 9.00 -2.81
CA TYR A 43 4.99 10.41 -3.00
C TYR A 43 3.64 10.75 -2.38
N GLY A 44 3.53 11.95 -1.83
CA GLY A 44 2.26 12.55 -1.48
C GLY A 44 1.47 12.91 -2.74
N GLN A 45 0.16 13.00 -2.61
CA GLN A 45 -0.71 13.51 -3.66
C GLN A 45 -0.56 15.04 -3.77
N GLY A 46 -0.90 15.58 -4.94
CA GLY A 46 -0.85 17.01 -5.21
C GLY A 46 -1.89 17.41 -6.25
N GLU A 47 -2.21 18.71 -6.33
CA GLU A 47 -3.20 19.26 -7.26
C GLU A 47 -2.75 19.21 -8.73
N SER A 48 -1.45 19.07 -8.96
CA SER A 48 -0.84 18.88 -10.27
C SER A 48 0.18 17.74 -10.22
N LEU A 49 0.51 17.17 -11.38
CA LEU A 49 1.53 16.14 -11.49
C LEU A 49 2.89 16.66 -10.99
N GLU A 50 3.25 17.89 -11.36
CA GLU A 50 4.48 18.55 -10.89
C GLU A 50 4.52 18.65 -9.36
N ASN A 51 3.42 19.10 -8.74
CA ASN A 51 3.32 19.20 -7.28
C ASN A 51 3.43 17.82 -6.62
N ALA A 52 2.80 16.80 -7.20
CA ALA A 52 2.82 15.44 -6.67
C ALA A 52 4.23 14.82 -6.77
N LEU A 53 4.93 14.99 -7.90
CA LEU A 53 6.29 14.48 -8.09
C LEU A 53 7.33 15.20 -7.21
N ASN A 54 7.11 16.47 -6.89
CA ASN A 54 7.96 17.21 -5.95
C ASN A 54 7.71 16.81 -4.48
N ASN A 55 6.66 16.03 -4.20
CA ASN A 55 6.28 15.63 -2.85
C ASN A 55 6.77 14.21 -2.51
N LYS A 56 8.05 13.89 -2.77
CA LYS A 56 8.64 12.60 -2.39
C LYS A 56 8.76 12.51 -0.86
N LEU A 57 8.10 11.52 -0.27
CA LEU A 57 8.05 11.33 1.18
C LEU A 57 8.97 10.20 1.66
N PHE A 58 9.08 9.13 0.88
CA PHE A 58 9.89 7.96 1.20
C PHE A 58 10.71 7.52 -0.01
N SER A 59 11.85 6.91 0.25
CA SER A 59 12.75 6.38 -0.78
C SER A 59 13.31 5.02 -0.37
N ILE A 60 13.68 4.21 -1.37
CA ILE A 60 14.09 2.81 -1.17
C ILE A 60 15.37 2.65 -0.32
N ASP A 61 16.23 3.67 -0.31
CA ASP A 61 17.42 3.79 0.53
C ASP A 61 17.10 4.02 2.02
N GLY A 62 15.82 4.14 2.37
CA GLY A 62 15.35 4.39 3.74
C GLY A 62 15.23 5.87 4.07
N TYR A 63 15.45 6.78 3.12
CA TYR A 63 15.21 8.19 3.35
C TYR A 63 13.73 8.47 3.63
N ILE A 64 13.49 9.30 4.64
CA ILE A 64 12.18 9.84 5.02
C ILE A 64 12.28 11.36 4.94
N SER A 65 11.43 11.98 4.13
CA SER A 65 11.35 13.44 4.03
C SER A 65 10.91 14.06 5.35
N SER A 66 11.46 15.23 5.68
CA SER A 66 10.98 16.04 6.82
C SER A 66 9.48 16.36 6.69
N ASN A 67 8.98 16.45 5.46
CA ASN A 67 7.57 16.74 5.17
C ASN A 67 6.66 15.53 5.32
N ALA A 68 7.20 14.30 5.37
CA ALA A 68 6.39 13.09 5.55
C ALA A 68 5.58 13.15 6.85
N LYS A 69 6.19 13.64 7.93
CA LYS A 69 5.49 13.79 9.20
C LYS A 69 4.31 14.76 9.10
N ILE A 70 4.51 15.90 8.44
CA ILE A 70 3.47 16.92 8.26
C ILE A 70 2.34 16.33 7.41
N TYR A 71 2.67 15.83 6.23
CA TYR A 71 1.71 15.26 5.27
C TYR A 71 0.86 14.14 5.88
N LEU A 72 1.48 13.22 6.62
CA LEU A 72 0.76 12.12 7.27
C LEU A 72 -0.11 12.62 8.43
N SER A 73 0.41 13.51 9.28
CA SER A 73 -0.31 13.98 10.46
C SER A 73 -1.65 14.68 10.17
N GLU A 74 -1.79 15.29 8.99
CA GLU A 74 -3.04 15.93 8.55
C GLU A 74 -4.18 14.93 8.33
N ARG A 75 -3.86 13.64 8.16
CA ARG A 75 -4.81 12.61 7.73
C ARG A 75 -4.98 11.47 8.74
N LEU A 76 -4.02 11.31 9.65
CA LEU A 76 -4.07 10.33 10.73
C LEU A 76 -5.11 10.72 11.81
N PRO A 77 -5.68 9.74 12.54
CA PRO A 77 -5.47 8.29 12.41
C PRO A 77 -6.44 7.62 11.41
N TYR A 78 -7.14 8.40 10.59
CA TYR A 78 -8.27 7.90 9.79
C TYR A 78 -7.79 7.12 8.57
N ALA A 79 -7.15 7.80 7.61
CA ALA A 79 -6.64 7.16 6.42
C ALA A 79 -5.52 7.99 5.80
N THR A 80 -4.57 7.34 5.15
CA THR A 80 -3.51 8.01 4.40
C THR A 80 -3.20 7.21 3.14
N SER A 81 -2.90 7.90 2.05
CA SER A 81 -2.60 7.31 0.75
C SER A 81 -1.35 7.94 0.15
N LEU A 82 -0.48 7.08 -0.40
CA LEU A 82 0.71 7.46 -1.16
C LEU A 82 0.71 6.73 -2.50
N TRP A 83 1.49 7.25 -3.45
CA TRP A 83 1.67 6.63 -4.77
C TRP A 83 3.16 6.52 -5.14
N ASP A 84 3.48 5.70 -6.14
CA ASP A 84 4.86 5.39 -6.53
C ASP A 84 5.54 6.45 -7.41
N GLY A 85 4.79 7.46 -7.87
CA GLY A 85 5.30 8.50 -8.76
C GLY A 85 5.25 8.14 -10.25
N ASN A 86 4.72 6.97 -10.61
CA ASN A 86 4.63 6.51 -12.00
C ASN A 86 3.26 6.83 -12.61
N THR A 87 3.24 7.42 -13.80
CA THR A 87 1.99 7.83 -14.49
C THR A 87 1.41 6.77 -15.41
N ASP A 88 2.23 5.83 -15.90
CA ASP A 88 1.82 4.87 -16.94
C ASP A 88 1.36 3.53 -16.35
N GLU A 89 2.11 3.07 -15.35
CA GLU A 89 1.84 1.89 -14.53
C GLU A 89 1.84 2.40 -13.09
N ALA A 90 0.75 3.04 -12.66
CA ALA A 90 0.70 3.68 -11.34
C ALA A 90 0.45 2.64 -10.24
N MET A 91 1.07 2.85 -9.08
CA MET A 91 0.75 2.11 -7.87
C MET A 91 0.40 3.06 -6.74
N SER A 92 -0.64 2.73 -6.00
CA SER A 92 -1.02 3.43 -4.78
C SER A 92 -1.08 2.46 -3.60
N ILE A 93 -0.81 2.98 -2.41
CA ILE A 93 -0.98 2.25 -1.15
C ILE A 93 -1.76 3.14 -0.18
N ILE A 94 -2.80 2.56 0.41
CA ILE A 94 -3.73 3.23 1.30
C ILE A 94 -3.74 2.48 2.62
N PHE A 95 -3.49 3.18 3.72
CA PHE A 95 -3.72 2.66 5.07
C PHE A 95 -4.95 3.34 5.65
N ALA A 96 -5.86 2.56 6.23
CA ALA A 96 -7.06 3.05 6.90
C ALA A 96 -7.22 2.41 8.29
N GLY A 97 -7.34 3.25 9.30
CA GLY A 97 -7.54 2.82 10.69
C GLY A 97 -9.00 2.48 10.92
N VAL A 98 -9.28 1.28 11.42
CA VAL A 98 -10.64 0.84 11.75
C VAL A 98 -10.60 0.18 13.12
N ASN A 99 -11.15 0.83 14.14
CA ASN A 99 -11.05 0.37 15.53
C ASN A 99 -9.58 0.08 15.92
N ASN A 100 -9.30 -1.16 16.31
CA ASN A 100 -8.00 -1.69 16.72
C ASN A 100 -7.20 -2.35 15.59
N LYS A 101 -7.60 -2.20 14.32
CA LYS A 101 -6.89 -2.75 13.15
C LYS A 101 -6.54 -1.66 12.14
N THR A 102 -5.53 -1.94 11.31
CA THR A 102 -5.27 -1.18 10.09
C THR A 102 -5.66 -2.05 8.89
N ASN A 103 -6.49 -1.50 8.01
CA ASN A 103 -6.73 -2.04 6.68
C ASN A 103 -5.73 -1.41 5.71
N ILE A 104 -5.17 -2.21 4.82
CA ILE A 104 -4.18 -1.78 3.85
C ILE A 104 -4.65 -2.24 2.48
N ILE A 105 -4.70 -1.31 1.54
CA ILE A 105 -5.05 -1.58 0.15
C ILE A 105 -3.88 -1.11 -0.72
N ILE A 106 -3.38 -2.00 -1.57
CA ILE A 106 -2.38 -1.70 -2.59
C ILE A 106 -3.07 -1.85 -3.93
N GLU A 107 -3.13 -0.77 -4.70
CA GLU A 107 -3.75 -0.74 -6.02
C GLU A 107 -2.64 -0.69 -7.07
N LEU A 108 -2.69 -1.64 -8.01
CA LEU A 108 -1.67 -1.86 -9.02
C LEU A 108 -2.29 -1.66 -10.40
N GLU A 109 -2.29 -0.41 -10.87
CA GLU A 109 -2.82 -0.06 -12.19
C GLU A 109 -1.86 -0.57 -13.27
N ARG A 110 -2.32 -1.54 -14.07
CA ARG A 110 -1.54 -2.11 -15.21
C ARG A 110 -0.19 -2.73 -14.85
N TYR A 111 0.13 -2.88 -13.55
CA TYR A 111 1.44 -3.29 -13.04
C TYR A 111 1.74 -4.79 -13.26
N LYS A 112 1.99 -5.20 -14.51
CA LYS A 112 2.27 -6.61 -14.88
C LYS A 112 3.43 -7.21 -14.10
N GLY A 113 4.38 -6.38 -13.64
CA GLY A 113 5.54 -6.80 -12.85
C GLY A 113 5.19 -7.56 -11.57
N ILE A 114 4.01 -7.33 -10.98
CA ILE A 114 3.56 -7.96 -9.72
C ILE A 114 2.50 -9.07 -9.95
N TYR A 115 2.04 -9.29 -11.19
CA TYR A 115 1.01 -10.30 -11.52
C TYR A 115 1.54 -11.75 -11.44
N ASP A 116 2.80 -11.92 -11.06
CA ASP A 116 3.44 -13.20 -10.86
C ASP A 116 3.10 -13.78 -9.48
N ILE A 117 2.59 -15.01 -9.45
CA ILE A 117 2.17 -15.69 -8.23
C ILE A 117 3.31 -15.84 -7.21
N GLU A 118 4.55 -16.05 -7.66
CA GLU A 118 5.71 -16.17 -6.78
C GLU A 118 5.98 -14.85 -6.06
N LYS A 119 5.79 -13.72 -6.75
CA LYS A 119 5.91 -12.38 -6.17
C LYS A 119 4.78 -12.08 -5.20
N LEU A 120 3.55 -12.47 -5.51
CA LEU A 120 2.41 -12.33 -4.60
C LEU A 120 2.59 -13.15 -3.32
N ILE A 121 3.08 -14.40 -3.44
CA ILE A 121 3.42 -15.23 -2.29
C ILE A 121 4.53 -14.57 -1.48
N LYS A 122 5.58 -14.04 -2.12
CA LYS A 122 6.66 -13.31 -1.44
C LYS A 122 6.12 -12.11 -0.64
N ILE A 123 5.23 -11.31 -1.23
CA ILE A 123 4.58 -10.19 -0.55
C ILE A 123 3.81 -10.69 0.68
N LEU A 124 2.96 -11.71 0.51
CA LEU A 124 2.17 -12.30 1.59
C LEU A 124 3.08 -12.81 2.73
N THR A 125 4.08 -13.62 2.40
CA THR A 125 5.00 -14.20 3.38
C THR A 125 5.74 -13.11 4.15
N SER A 126 6.31 -12.11 3.45
CA SER A 126 7.00 -11.01 4.13
C SER A 126 6.08 -10.23 5.06
N ILE A 127 4.82 -9.99 4.67
CA ILE A 127 3.84 -9.31 5.54
C ILE A 127 3.49 -10.19 6.75
N ALA A 128 3.22 -11.48 6.54
CA ALA A 128 2.84 -12.42 7.61
C ALA A 128 3.96 -12.65 8.63
N GLU A 129 5.23 -12.53 8.22
CA GLU A 129 6.39 -12.60 9.12
C GLU A 129 6.54 -11.37 10.02
N ASN A 130 6.03 -10.21 9.59
CA ASN A 130 6.20 -8.93 10.30
C ASN A 130 4.93 -8.44 10.99
N TYR A 131 3.76 -8.91 10.56
CA TYR A 131 2.46 -8.48 11.06
C TYR A 131 1.52 -9.65 11.29
N THR A 132 0.76 -9.61 12.38
CA THR A 132 -0.37 -10.52 12.57
C THR A 132 -1.52 -10.10 11.65
N LEU A 133 -1.80 -10.91 10.63
CA LEU A 133 -2.87 -10.68 9.67
C LEU A 133 -4.23 -11.12 10.23
N ASN A 134 -5.27 -10.31 10.03
CA ASN A 134 -6.68 -10.73 10.15
C ASN A 134 -7.15 -11.36 8.83
N TYR A 135 -6.71 -10.82 7.70
CA TYR A 135 -6.92 -11.38 6.37
C TYR A 135 -5.90 -10.82 5.39
N PHE A 136 -5.75 -11.51 4.27
CA PHE A 136 -5.07 -11.07 3.07
C PHE A 136 -5.91 -11.55 1.87
N SER A 137 -6.05 -10.73 0.85
CA SER A 137 -6.82 -11.06 -0.35
C SER A 137 -6.23 -10.33 -1.54
N VAL A 138 -6.12 -11.03 -2.67
CA VAL A 138 -5.73 -10.47 -3.96
C VAL A 138 -6.89 -10.62 -4.91
N PHE A 139 -7.38 -9.55 -5.51
CA PHE A 139 -8.51 -9.59 -6.44
C PHE A 139 -8.38 -8.54 -7.54
N PHE A 140 -9.17 -8.68 -8.60
CA PHE A 140 -9.24 -7.70 -9.67
C PHE A 140 -10.42 -6.74 -9.46
N SER A 141 -10.28 -5.48 -9.88
CA SER A 141 -11.29 -4.42 -9.67
C SER A 141 -12.67 -4.72 -10.28
N ASN A 142 -12.75 -5.62 -11.26
CA ASN A 142 -13.99 -6.07 -11.90
C ASN A 142 -14.59 -7.33 -11.25
N ASN A 143 -14.05 -7.82 -10.14
CA ASN A 143 -14.53 -9.04 -9.51
C ASN A 143 -15.78 -8.75 -8.67
N GLU A 144 -16.95 -9.21 -9.15
CA GLU A 144 -18.20 -9.10 -8.39
C GLU A 144 -18.13 -10.00 -7.16
N ASN A 145 -18.25 -9.38 -5.99
CA ASN A 145 -18.22 -10.10 -4.73
C ASN A 145 -19.54 -10.87 -4.58
N VAL A 146 -19.48 -12.21 -4.68
CA VAL A 146 -20.68 -13.08 -4.58
C VAL A 146 -21.44 -12.84 -3.27
N PHE A 147 -20.71 -12.50 -2.21
CA PHE A 147 -21.27 -12.09 -0.93
C PHE A 147 -20.83 -10.66 -0.61
N PRO A 148 -21.68 -9.64 -0.84
CA PRO A 148 -21.28 -8.23 -0.68
C PRO A 148 -20.85 -7.88 0.76
N GLU A 149 -21.36 -8.61 1.75
CA GLU A 149 -21.05 -8.43 3.18
C GLU A 149 -19.77 -9.18 3.62
N ARG A 150 -19.10 -9.92 2.73
CA ARG A 150 -17.90 -10.71 3.06
C ARG A 150 -16.68 -10.18 2.32
N LEU A 151 -15.49 -10.53 2.83
CA LEU A 151 -14.25 -10.28 2.12
C LEU A 151 -14.27 -10.95 0.75
N ASN A 152 -13.74 -10.27 -0.27
CA ASN A 152 -13.64 -10.81 -1.60
C ASN A 152 -12.66 -12.00 -1.59
N VAL A 153 -13.18 -13.19 -1.91
CA VAL A 153 -12.37 -14.39 -2.18
C VAL A 153 -11.92 -14.27 -3.63
N GLY A 154 -10.83 -13.52 -3.83
CA GLY A 154 -10.26 -13.29 -5.15
C GLY A 154 -9.38 -14.44 -5.62
N TRP A 155 -8.20 -14.11 -6.14
CA TRP A 155 -7.23 -15.05 -6.68
C TRP A 155 -6.40 -15.76 -5.60
N VAL A 156 -6.13 -15.09 -4.47
CA VAL A 156 -5.37 -15.63 -3.32
C VAL A 156 -6.06 -15.19 -2.03
N ILE A 157 -6.22 -16.11 -1.07
CA ILE A 157 -6.65 -15.89 0.32
C ILE A 157 -5.70 -16.61 1.28
#